data_AF-A0A0F3KUN1-F1
#
_entry.id   AF-A0A0F3KUN1-F1
#
_cell.length_a   1.000
_cell.length_b   1.000
_cell.length_c   1.000
_cell.angle_alpha   90.00
_cell.angle_beta   90.00
_cell.angle_gamma   90.00
#
_symmetry.space_group_name_H-M   'P 1'
#
loop_
_entity.id
_entity.type
_entity.pdbx_description
1 polymer ?
#
loop_
_entity_poly.entity_id
_entity_poly.type
_entity_poly.pdbx_seq_one_letter_code
_entity_poly.pdbx_strand_id
1 'polypeptide(L)'
;MATLIESLTALAIFAVGASASASWLAQSTHATARASARTRALALATDVEARLRAGGAADPAHLRARARQALGGAATGEVTCGPGACLIRLRWPGGALDWGVAR
;
A
#
# COMPACT_ATOMS: atom_id res chain seq x y z
N MET A 1 13.94 -25.26 -47.51
CA MET A 1 14.73 -24.93 -46.30
C MET A 1 14.35 -23.59 -45.65
N ALA A 2 13.23 -22.94 -46.02
CA ALA A 2 12.79 -21.68 -45.41
C ALA A 2 12.05 -21.85 -44.06
N THR A 3 11.61 -23.06 -43.72
CA THR A 3 10.63 -23.32 -42.63
C THR A 3 11.21 -23.34 -41.21
N LEU A 4 12.51 -23.64 -41.04
CA LEU A 4 13.16 -23.67 -39.72
C LEU A 4 13.40 -22.24 -39.19
N ILE A 5 13.95 -21.37 -40.04
CA ILE A 5 14.25 -19.97 -39.69
C ILE A 5 12.94 -19.24 -39.38
N GLU A 6 11.90 -19.48 -40.17
CA GLU A 6 10.57 -18.91 -39.96
C GLU A 6 9.94 -19.38 -38.64
N SER A 7 10.04 -20.68 -38.32
CA SER A 7 9.54 -21.19 -37.03
C SER A 7 10.31 -20.64 -35.83
N LEU A 8 11.64 -20.52 -35.93
CA LEU A 8 12.48 -19.96 -34.86
C LEU A 8 12.21 -18.47 -34.63
N THR A 9 12.02 -17.70 -35.69
CA THR A 9 11.67 -16.28 -35.60
C THR A 9 10.28 -16.08 -35.01
N ALA A 10 9.29 -16.88 -35.43
CA ALA A 10 7.95 -16.87 -34.83
C ALA A 10 7.99 -17.20 -33.32
N LEU A 11 8.77 -18.22 -32.92
CA LEU A 11 8.94 -18.59 -31.52
C LEU A 11 9.63 -17.47 -30.72
N ALA A 12 10.65 -16.83 -31.27
CA ALA A 12 11.36 -15.74 -30.61
C ALA A 12 10.45 -14.53 -30.38
N ILE A 13 9.66 -14.13 -31.38
CA ILE A 13 8.70 -13.03 -31.27
C ILE A 13 7.64 -13.34 -30.21
N PHE A 14 7.12 -14.58 -30.21
CA PHE A 14 6.15 -15.01 -29.21
C PHE A 14 6.74 -14.97 -27.78
N ALA A 15 7.96 -15.48 -27.59
CA ALA A 15 8.61 -15.50 -26.28
C ALA A 15 8.88 -14.07 -25.75
N VAL A 16 9.30 -13.15 -26.62
CA VAL A 16 9.50 -11.74 -26.25
C VAL A 16 8.16 -11.07 -25.91
N GLY A 17 7.13 -11.27 -26.72
CA GLY A 17 5.79 -10.74 -26.44
C GLY A 17 5.21 -11.26 -25.12
N ALA A 18 5.36 -12.54 -24.84
CA ALA A 18 4.86 -13.16 -23.61
C ALA A 18 5.58 -12.62 -22.36
N SER A 19 6.91 -12.48 -22.41
CA SER A 19 7.71 -11.96 -21.28
C SER A 19 7.45 -10.47 -21.03
N ALA A 20 7.30 -9.66 -22.07
CA ALA A 20 6.90 -8.25 -21.96
C ALA A 20 5.52 -8.11 -21.32
N SER A 21 4.55 -8.92 -21.76
CA SER A 21 3.19 -8.92 -21.21
C SER A 21 3.17 -9.34 -19.73
N ALA A 22 3.91 -10.40 -19.38
CA ALA A 22 3.99 -10.89 -18.01
C ALA A 22 4.62 -9.86 -17.06
N SER A 23 5.74 -9.24 -17.46
CA SER A 23 6.41 -8.22 -16.65
C SER A 23 5.54 -6.98 -16.45
N TRP A 24 4.82 -6.54 -17.48
CA TRP A 24 3.89 -5.41 -17.39
C TRP A 24 2.72 -5.70 -16.45
N LEU A 25 2.12 -6.89 -16.53
CA LEU A 25 1.04 -7.31 -15.61
C LEU A 25 1.52 -7.39 -14.16
N ALA A 26 2.73 -7.94 -13.93
CA ALA A 26 3.32 -7.99 -12.61
C ALA A 26 3.54 -6.57 -12.04
N GLN A 27 4.09 -5.65 -12.83
CA GLN A 27 4.29 -4.26 -12.39
C GLN A 27 2.97 -3.54 -12.10
N SER A 28 1.96 -3.74 -12.94
CA SER A 28 0.65 -3.11 -12.80
C SER A 28 -0.09 -3.57 -11.53
N THR A 29 -0.04 -4.88 -11.22
CA THR A 29 -0.62 -5.41 -9.98
C THR A 29 0.11 -4.89 -8.74
N HIS A 30 1.46 -4.81 -8.77
CA HIS A 30 2.24 -4.19 -7.71
C HIS A 30 1.89 -2.71 -7.49
N ALA A 31 1.73 -1.92 -8.56
CA ALA A 31 1.34 -0.51 -8.47
C ALA A 31 -0.06 -0.37 -7.84
N THR A 32 -1.01 -1.21 -8.25
CA THR A 32 -2.38 -1.21 -7.73
C THR A 32 -2.43 -1.62 -6.25
N ALA A 33 -1.65 -2.62 -5.85
CA ALA A 33 -1.52 -3.03 -4.45
C ALA A 33 -0.96 -1.90 -3.58
N ARG A 34 0.05 -1.17 -4.07
CA ARG A 34 0.60 0.00 -3.34
C ARG A 34 -0.39 1.15 -3.24
N ALA A 35 -1.11 1.45 -4.32
CA ALA A 35 -2.12 2.49 -4.34
C ALA A 35 -3.26 2.17 -3.36
N SER A 36 -3.81 0.95 -3.42
CA SER A 36 -4.86 0.51 -2.50
C SER A 36 -4.43 0.48 -1.04
N ALA A 37 -3.20 0.07 -0.73
CA ALA A 37 -2.66 0.14 0.63
C ALA A 37 -2.58 1.59 1.14
N ARG A 38 -2.14 2.54 0.30
CA ARG A 38 -2.15 3.97 0.65
C ARG A 38 -3.55 4.49 0.94
N THR A 39 -4.54 4.16 0.10
CA THR A 39 -5.93 4.58 0.31
C THR A 39 -6.49 4.05 1.64
N ARG A 40 -6.19 2.78 1.99
CA ARG A 40 -6.59 2.21 3.28
C ARG A 40 -5.89 2.89 4.46
N ALA A 41 -4.60 3.22 4.33
CA ALA A 41 -3.87 3.93 5.37
C ALA A 41 -4.45 5.34 5.62
N LEU A 42 -4.79 6.06 4.54
CA LEU A 42 -5.46 7.36 4.63
C LEU A 42 -6.83 7.25 5.31
N ALA A 43 -7.64 6.26 4.94
CA ALA A 43 -8.94 6.03 5.57
C ALA A 43 -8.83 5.70 7.08
N LEU A 44 -7.78 5.00 7.49
CA LEU A 44 -7.49 4.78 8.92
C LEU A 44 -7.08 6.08 9.62
N ALA A 45 -6.21 6.88 9.00
CA ALA A 45 -5.75 8.14 9.57
C ALA A 45 -6.90 9.13 9.77
N THR A 46 -7.80 9.26 8.79
CA THR A 46 -8.97 10.14 8.88
C THR A 46 -10.00 9.68 9.90
N ASP A 47 -10.21 8.36 10.06
CA ASP A 47 -11.07 7.80 11.12
C ASP A 47 -10.50 8.11 12.52
N VAL A 48 -9.19 7.94 12.73
CA VAL A 48 -8.54 8.28 14.00
C VAL A 48 -8.57 9.78 14.25
N GLU A 49 -8.31 10.60 13.24
CA GLU A 49 -8.43 12.06 13.31
C GLU A 49 -9.84 12.50 13.73
N ALA A 50 -10.88 11.93 13.14
CA ALA A 50 -12.27 12.22 13.51
C ALA A 50 -12.54 11.91 14.98
N ARG A 51 -12.03 10.78 15.49
CA ARG A 51 -12.14 10.41 16.92
C ARG A 51 -11.38 11.37 17.82
N LEU A 52 -10.15 11.75 17.44
CA LEU A 52 -9.34 12.70 18.20
C LEU A 52 -10.01 14.08 18.28
N ARG A 53 -10.63 14.56 17.19
CA ARG A 53 -11.42 15.80 17.18
C ARG A 53 -12.69 15.72 18.01
N ALA A 54 -13.33 14.55 18.07
CA ALA A 54 -14.46 14.31 18.94
C ALA A 54 -14.07 14.21 20.44
N GLY A 55 -12.79 14.43 20.78
CA GLY A 55 -12.28 14.34 22.15
C GLY A 55 -11.99 12.91 22.61
N GLY A 56 -12.11 11.92 21.72
CA GLY A 56 -11.76 10.53 22.00
C GLY A 56 -10.25 10.34 22.12
N ALA A 57 -9.84 9.39 22.97
CA ALA A 57 -8.47 8.91 22.99
C ALA A 57 -8.25 7.93 21.82
N ALA A 58 -7.08 8.01 21.17
CA ALA A 58 -6.66 6.98 20.24
C ALA A 58 -6.07 5.81 21.04
N ASP A 59 -6.75 4.66 21.05
CA ASP A 59 -6.17 3.43 21.60
C ASP A 59 -5.09 2.89 20.64
N PRO A 60 -3.81 2.89 21.03
CA PRO A 60 -2.74 2.41 20.18
C PRO A 60 -2.82 0.90 19.90
N ALA A 61 -3.42 0.10 20.79
CA ALA A 61 -3.60 -1.33 20.55
C ALA A 61 -4.64 -1.57 19.45
N HIS A 62 -5.80 -0.91 19.56
CA HIS A 62 -6.83 -0.95 18.52
C HIS A 62 -6.32 -0.44 17.17
N LEU A 63 -5.57 0.66 17.15
CA LEU A 63 -4.98 1.19 15.91
C LEU A 63 -4.03 0.18 15.27
N ARG A 64 -3.14 -0.45 16.04
CA ARG A 64 -2.24 -1.48 15.52
C ARG A 64 -3.00 -2.67 14.95
N ALA A 65 -4.07 -3.12 15.62
CA ALA A 65 -4.89 -4.22 15.13
C ALA A 65 -5.56 -3.86 13.80
N ARG A 66 -6.17 -2.66 13.70
CA ARG A 66 -6.78 -2.14 12.46
C ARG A 66 -5.76 -1.99 11.34
N ALA A 67 -4.58 -1.45 11.64
CA ALA A 67 -3.49 -1.31 10.68
C ALA A 67 -3.06 -2.68 10.12
N ARG A 68 -2.91 -3.69 11.00
CA ARG A 68 -2.56 -5.06 10.57
C ARG A 68 -3.64 -5.71 9.71
N GLN A 69 -4.91 -5.48 10.02
CA GLN A 69 -6.03 -5.99 9.23
C GLN A 69 -6.10 -5.33 7.85
N ALA A 70 -5.89 -4.01 7.75
CA ALA A 70 -6.06 -3.27 6.51
C ALA A 70 -4.82 -3.29 5.59
N LEU A 71 -3.62 -3.32 6.17
CA LEU A 71 -2.33 -3.13 5.49
C LEU A 71 -1.40 -4.35 5.57
N GLY A 72 -1.80 -5.40 6.31
CA GLY A 72 -1.06 -6.67 6.43
C GLY A 72 -0.40 -6.86 7.80
N GLY A 73 -0.09 -8.11 8.15
CA GLY A 73 0.34 -8.49 9.51
C GLY A 73 1.59 -7.79 10.06
N ALA A 74 2.47 -7.30 9.18
CA ALA A 74 3.66 -6.52 9.55
C ALA A 74 3.40 -5.01 9.72
N ALA A 75 2.15 -4.55 9.52
CA ALA A 75 1.83 -3.15 9.69
C ALA A 75 1.87 -2.73 11.17
N THR A 76 2.24 -1.48 11.38
CA THR A 76 2.32 -0.83 12.68
C THR A 76 1.57 0.49 12.62
N GLY A 77 1.00 0.87 13.76
CA GLY A 77 0.31 2.14 13.94
C GLY A 77 0.63 2.72 15.31
N GLU A 78 0.88 4.01 15.36
CA GLU A 78 1.11 4.75 16.59
C GLU A 78 0.47 6.13 16.52
N VAL A 79 0.08 6.65 17.67
CA VAL A 79 -0.38 8.02 17.83
C VAL A 79 0.47 8.66 18.91
N THR A 80 1.08 9.79 18.58
CA THR A 80 1.83 10.60 19.53
C THR A 80 1.15 11.96 19.62
N CYS A 81 0.65 12.33 20.80
CA CYS A 81 0.03 13.63 21.02
C CYS A 81 0.96 14.54 21.83
N GLY A 82 1.21 15.74 21.30
CA GLY A 82 1.85 16.84 22.01
C GLY A 82 0.83 17.91 22.43
N PRO A 83 1.29 19.03 23.00
CA PRO A 83 0.43 20.17 23.28
C PRO A 83 -0.08 20.78 21.96
N GLY A 84 -1.39 20.67 21.71
CA GLY A 84 -2.07 21.27 20.55
C GLY A 84 -2.06 20.47 19.24
N ALA A 85 -1.38 19.33 19.18
CA ALA A 85 -1.40 18.49 17.98
C ALA A 85 -1.16 17.01 18.30
N CYS A 86 -1.75 16.14 17.49
CA CYS A 86 -1.48 14.70 17.48
C CYS A 86 -0.92 14.28 16.12
N LEU A 87 0.03 13.35 16.13
CA LEU A 87 0.60 12.75 14.94
C LEU A 87 0.27 11.28 14.92
N ILE A 88 -0.36 10.83 13.83
CA ILE A 88 -0.68 9.43 13.57
C ILE A 88 0.38 8.92 12.60
N ARG A 89 1.15 7.89 12.99
CA ARG A 89 2.10 7.24 12.09
C ARG A 89 1.66 5.82 11.78
N LEU A 90 1.61 5.48 10.50
CA LEU A 90 1.31 4.16 9.98
C LEU A 90 2.49 3.69 9.13
N ARG A 91 2.99 2.48 9.38
CA ARG A 91 4.06 1.87 8.56
C ARG A 91 3.67 0.46 8.18
N TRP A 92 3.95 0.07 6.93
CA TRP A 92 3.64 -1.26 6.40
C TRP A 92 4.64 -1.66 5.30
N PRO A 93 4.64 -2.92 4.84
CA PRO A 93 5.52 -3.32 3.75
C PRO A 93 5.28 -2.49 2.49
N GLY A 94 6.31 -1.76 2.06
CA GLY A 94 6.25 -0.93 0.86
C GLY A 94 5.65 0.47 1.05
N GLY A 95 5.41 0.93 2.28
CA GLY A 95 4.94 2.30 2.51
C GLY A 95 4.90 2.77 3.96
N ALA A 96 4.77 4.08 4.12
CA ALA A 96 4.51 4.74 5.39
C ALA A 96 3.60 5.96 5.15
N LEU A 97 2.88 6.37 6.19
CA LEU A 97 2.04 7.56 6.22
C LEU A 97 2.17 8.21 7.59
N ASP A 98 2.50 9.50 7.59
CA ASP A 98 2.46 10.36 8.77
C ASP A 98 1.35 11.39 8.57
N TRP A 99 0.45 11.50 9.54
CA TRP A 99 -0.75 12.33 9.45
C TRP A 99 -0.91 13.19 10.70
N GLY A 100 -0.80 14.51 10.53
CA GLY A 100 -0.93 15.48 11.60
C GLY A 100 -2.37 15.92 11.81
N VAL A 101 -2.78 16.01 13.08
CA VAL A 101 -4.09 16.48 13.51
C VAL A 101 -3.87 17.66 14.46
N ALA A 102 -4.31 18.86 14.05
CA ALA A 102 -4.38 20.01 14.95
C ALA A 102 -5.57 19.84 15.92
N ARG A 103 -5.35 20.16 17.20
CA ARG A 103 -6.34 20.04 18.27
C ARG A 103 -6.98 21.37 18.61
#